data_AF-A0A101EB79-F1
#
_entry.id   AF-A0A101EB79-F1
#
_cell.length_a   1.000
_cell.length_b   1.000
_cell.length_c   1.000
_cell.angle_alpha   90.00
_cell.angle_beta   90.00
_cell.angle_gamma   90.00
#
_symmetry.space_group_name_H-M   'P 1'
#
loop_
_entity.id
_entity.type
_entity.pdbx_description
1 polymer ?
#
loop_
_entity_poly.entity_id
_entity_poly.type
_entity_poly.pdbx_seq_one_letter_code
_entity_poly.pdbx_strand_id
1 'polypeptide(L)' 'MVRKQPPLIIERLEGELAFIKYQDCTFNLPRALLPRAAREGDVVRIAVALQTPPRTAASKGKGLKGNP' A
#
# COMPACT_ATOMS: atom_id res chain seq x y z
N MET A 1 17.81 21.07 1.19
CA MET A 1 16.96 20.55 2.28
C MET A 1 16.35 19.23 1.85
N VAL A 2 16.63 18.13 2.56
CA VAL A 2 15.97 16.84 2.30
C VAL A 2 14.57 16.92 2.94
N ARG A 3 13.52 16.68 2.17
CA ARG A 3 12.16 16.58 2.72
C ARG A 3 12.11 15.38 3.64
N LYS A 4 11.92 15.61 4.95
CA LYS A 4 11.73 14.52 5.92
C LYS A 4 10.36 13.90 5.63
N GLN A 5 10.36 12.64 5.18
CA GLN A 5 9.10 11.93 5.02
C GLN A 5 8.46 11.72 6.40
N PRO A 6 7.11 11.86 6.51
CA PRO A 6 6.39 11.51 7.73
C PRO A 6 6.65 10.05 8.12
N PRO A 7 6.66 9.73 9.43
CA PRO A 7 6.79 8.35 9.86
C PRO A 7 5.59 7.54 9.39
N LEU A 8 5.87 6.30 8.96
CA LEU A 8 4.87 5.27 8.72
C LEU A 8 4.80 4.42 9.98
N ILE A 9 3.62 4.33 10.61
CA ILE A 9 3.47 3.64 11.90
C ILE A 9 2.53 2.47 11.72
N ILE A 10 2.89 1.29 12.24
CA ILE A 10 1.96 0.16 12.33
C ILE A 10 0.90 0.51 13.36
N GLU A 11 -0.28 0.90 12.92
CA GLU A 11 -1.40 1.29 13.79
C GLU A 11 -2.09 0.07 14.40
N ARG A 12 -2.28 -0.98 13.59
CA ARG A 12 -2.90 -2.24 14.02
C ARG A 12 -2.46 -3.42 13.14
N LEU A 13 -2.39 -4.62 13.74
CA LEU A 13 -2.25 -5.89 13.03
C LEU A 13 -3.53 -6.71 13.21
N GLU A 14 -4.21 -7.02 12.11
CA GLU A 14 -5.50 -7.72 12.13
C GLU A 14 -5.51 -8.87 11.12
N GLY A 15 -5.48 -10.10 11.64
CA GLY A 15 -5.30 -11.29 10.81
C GLY A 15 -4.08 -11.19 9.90
N GLU A 16 -4.32 -11.31 8.59
CA GLU A 16 -3.32 -11.26 7.52
C GLU A 16 -3.02 -9.84 7.01
N LEU A 17 -3.60 -8.80 7.62
CA LEU A 17 -3.41 -7.41 7.23
C LEU A 17 -2.67 -6.62 8.30
N ALA A 18 -1.85 -5.68 7.85
CA ALA A 18 -1.28 -4.63 8.68
C ALA A 18 -1.81 -3.27 8.22
N PHE A 19 -2.28 -2.47 9.18
CA PHE A 19 -2.76 -1.12 8.96
C PHE A 19 -1.65 -0.12 9.31
N ILE A 20 -1.24 0.69 8.33
CA ILE A 20 -0.13 1.63 8.43
C ILE A 20 -0.67 3.06 8.38
N LYS A 21 -0.44 3.82 9.45
CA LYS A 21 -0.74 5.24 9.54
C LYS A 21 0.31 6.04 8.78
N TYR A 22 -0.14 6.95 7.93
CA TYR A 22 0.69 7.90 7.18
C TYR A 22 0.00 9.25 7.14
N GLN A 23 0.54 10.25 7.85
CA GLN A 23 -0.12 11.56 8.01
C GLN A 23 -1.59 11.38 8.46
N ASP A 24 -2.54 11.90 7.69
CA ASP A 24 -3.97 11.86 8.00
C ASP A 24 -4.68 10.62 7.44
N CYS A 25 -3.97 9.72 6.74
CA CYS A 25 -4.56 8.52 6.17
C CYS A 25 -3.97 7.23 6.77
N THR A 26 -4.73 6.14 6.61
CA THR A 26 -4.28 4.78 6.95
C THR A 26 -4.47 3.92 5.71
N PHE A 27 -3.45 3.14 5.36
CA PHE A 27 -3.53 2.14 4.29
C PHE A 27 -3.21 0.77 4.86
N ASN A 28 -3.58 -0.30 4.14
CA ASN A 28 -3.26 -1.65 4.55
C ASN A 28 -2.31 -2.33 3.56
N LEU A 29 -1.56 -3.29 4.06
CA LEU A 29 -0.73 -4.21 3.28
C LEU A 29 -0.81 -5.61 3.89
N PRO A 30 -0.50 -6.67 3.11
CA PRO A 30 -0.38 -8.01 3.67
C PRO A 30 0.67 -8.03 4.79
N ARG A 31 0.30 -8.58 5.95
CA ARG A 31 1.18 -8.70 7.12
C ARG A 31 2.47 -9.45 6.79
N ALA A 32 2.42 -10.37 5.84
CA ALA A 32 3.58 -11.12 5.34
C ALA A 32 4.68 -10.24 4.72
N LEU A 33 4.39 -8.98 4.34
CA LEU A 33 5.40 -8.04 3.85
C LEU A 33 6.18 -7.34 4.98
N LEU A 34 5.74 -7.47 6.23
CA LEU A 34 6.44 -6.92 7.39
C LEU A 34 7.48 -7.91 7.94
N PRO A 35 8.51 -7.41 8.65
CA PRO A 35 9.38 -8.26 9.46
C PRO A 35 8.55 -9.06 10.47
N ARG A 36 8.93 -10.33 10.72
CA ARG A 36 8.22 -11.19 11.69
C ARG A 36 8.16 -10.60 13.10
N ALA A 37 9.13 -9.78 13.48
CA ALA A 37 9.20 -9.15 14.79
C ALA A 37 8.38 -7.84 14.88
N ALA A 38 7.76 -7.39 13.78
CA ALA A 38 7.02 -6.14 13.75
C ALA A 38 5.77 -6.17 14.64
N ARG A 39 5.52 -5.07 15.34
CA ARG A 39 4.44 -4.89 16.31
C ARG A 39 3.70 -3.58 16.06
N GLU A 40 2.51 -3.48 16.64
CA GLU A 40 1.77 -2.21 16.69
C GLU A 40 2.61 -1.15 17.41
N GLY A 41 2.60 0.07 16.87
CA GLY A 41 3.44 1.19 17.30
C GLY A 41 4.81 1.27 16.61
N ASP A 42 5.28 0.21 15.94
CA ASP A 42 6.57 0.26 15.26
C ASP A 42 6.56 1.24 14.07
N VAL A 43 7.67 1.97 13.91
CA VAL A 43 7.89 2.83 12.76
C VAL A 43 8.57 2.03 11.65
N VAL A 44 7.95 2.02 10.46
CA VAL A 44 8.48 1.33 9.28
C VAL A 44 8.98 2.31 8.22
N ARG A 45 9.88 1.84 7.36
CA ARG A 45 10.33 2.56 6.16
C ARG A 45 9.96 1.74 4.93
N ILE A 46 9.20 2.33 4.02
CA ILE A 46 8.80 1.70 2.76
C ILE A 46 9.40 2.50 1.61
N ALA A 47 10.10 1.82 0.71
CA ALA A 47 10.61 2.39 -0.53
C ALA A 47 9.79 1.87 -1.71
N VAL A 48 9.18 2.77 -2.49
CA VAL A 48 8.39 2.43 -3.67
C VAL A 48 9.13 2.93 -4.91
N ALA A 49 9.31 2.06 -5.90
CA ALA A 49 10.00 2.38 -7.15
C ALA A 49 9.17 1.91 -8.36
N LEU A 50 9.16 2.73 -9.41
CA LEU A 50 8.58 2.35 -10.70
C LEU A 50 9.60 1.55 -11.51
N GLN A 51 9.17 0.43 -12.08
CA GLN A 51 9.95 -0.33 -13.04
C GLN A 51 9.52 0.09 -14.47
N THR A 52 10.49 0.37 -15.34
CA THR A 52 10.24 0.84 -16.73
C THR A 52 10.56 -0.28 -17.72
N PRO A 53 9.77 -0.46 -18.80
CA PRO A 53 8.58 0.32 -19.16
C PRO A 53 7.30 -0.21 -18.49
N PRO A 54 6.31 0.67 -18.25
CA PRO A 54 5.02 0.27 -17.72
C PRO A 54 4.37 -0.76 -18.65
N ARG A 55 3.98 -1.91 -18.11
CA ARG A 55 3.05 -2.79 -18.81
C ARG A 55 1.68 -2.12 -18.78
N THR A 56 1.27 -1.52 -19.90
CA THR A 56 -0.12 -1.10 -20.11
C THR A 56 -1.00 -2.34 -19.97
N ALA A 57 -1.67 -2.50 -18.83
CA ALA A 57 -2.87 -3.30 -18.80
C ALA A 57 -3.91 -2.53 -19.61
N ALA A 58 -4.07 -2.93 -20.87
CA ALA A 58 -5.20 -2.52 -21.68
C ALA A 58 -6.48 -2.86 -20.89
N SER A 59 -7.15 -1.85 -20.34
CA SER A 59 -8.56 -1.95 -20.01
C SER A 59 -9.32 -2.05 -21.33
N LYS A 60 -9.41 -3.27 -21.89
CA LYS A 60 -10.47 -3.56 -22.86
C LYS A 60 -11.79 -3.41 -22.12
N GLY A 61 -12.53 -2.36 -22.47
CA GLY A 61 -13.92 -2.22 -22.05
C GLY A 61 -14.72 -3.44 -22.48
N LYS A 62 -15.58 -3.94 -21.59
CA LYS A 62 -16.77 -4.66 -22.03
C LYS A 62 -17.91 -3.66 -21.96
N GLY A 63 -18.16 -3.02 -23.10
CA GLY A 63 -19.39 -2.29 -23.32
C GLY A 63 -20.55 -3.27 -23.15
N LEU A 64 -21.43 -2.98 -22.20
CA LEU A 64 -22.79 -3.48 -22.22
C LEU A 64 -23.62 -2.42 -22.94
N LYS A 65 -23.52 -2.42 -24.28
CA LYS A 65 -24.56 -1.93 -25.19
C LYS A 65 -25.13 -3.15 -25.88
N GLY A 66 -26.43 -3.38 -25.72
CA GLY A 66 -27.15 -4.48 -26.35
C GLY A 66 -28.55 -4.68 -25.77
N ASN A 67 -29.48 -3.83 -26.22
CA ASN A 67 -30.95 -3.85 -26.12
C ASN A 67 -31.54 -5.16 -26.74
N PRO A 68 -32.87 -5.47 -26.74
CA PRO A 68 -34.06 -4.62 -26.65
C PRO A 68 -34.79 -4.55 -25.30
#